data_AF-A0AB34SP54-F1
#
_entry.id   AF-A0AB34SP54-F1
#
_cell.length_a   1.000
_cell.length_b   1.000
_cell.length_c   1.000
_cell.angle_alpha   90.00
_cell.angle_beta   90.00
_cell.angle_gamma   90.00
#
_symmetry.space_group_name_H-M   'P 1'
#
loop_
_entity.id
_entity.type
_entity.pdbx_description
1 polymer ?
#
loop_
_entity_poly.entity_id
_entity_poly.type
_entity_poly.pdbx_seq_one_letter_code
_entity_poly.pdbx_strand_id
1 'polypeptide(L)' 'MAKFSQNPRLKKYLINTKSKILVKTNGYDFIWGIGLAKDDENIDNPLKWRGDNLLGFILMNVRDVLS' A
#
# COMPACT_ATOMS: atom_id res chain seq x y z
N MET A 1 -4.75 10.39 7.19
CA MET A 1 -5.10 11.74 6.70
C MET A 1 -4.06 12.79 7.02
N ALA A 2 -3.84 13.17 8.30
CA ALA A 2 -3.00 14.33 8.68
C ALA A 2 -1.63 14.40 7.97
N LYS A 3 -0.89 13.28 7.91
CA LYS A 3 0.43 13.22 7.25
C LYS A 3 0.41 13.64 5.77
N PHE A 4 -0.61 13.24 5.03
CA PHE A 4 -0.70 13.48 3.59
C PHE A 4 -1.42 14.79 3.27
N SER A 5 -2.33 15.27 4.12
CA SER A 5 -2.95 16.59 3.92
C SER A 5 -1.99 17.73 4.27
N GLN A 6 -1.14 17.57 5.28
CA GLN A 6 -0.19 18.60 5.74
C GLN A 6 1.07 18.70 4.86
N ASN A 7 1.38 17.67 4.06
CA ASN A 7 2.62 17.63 3.28
C ASN A 7 2.32 17.53 1.77
N PRO A 8 2.35 18.66 1.03
CA PRO A 8 2.01 18.69 -0.40
C PRO A 8 2.83 17.73 -1.27
N ARG A 9 4.11 17.51 -0.92
CA ARG A 9 4.98 16.58 -1.65
C ARG A 9 4.52 15.14 -1.48
N LEU A 10 4.19 14.73 -0.25
CA LEU A 10 3.67 13.39 0.02
C LEU A 10 2.26 13.20 -0.57
N LYS A 11 1.40 14.22 -0.51
CA LYS A 11 0.10 14.22 -1.20
C LYS A 11 0.26 13.91 -2.68
N LYS A 12 1.12 14.69 -3.36
CA LYS A 12 1.37 14.55 -4.80
C LYS A 12 1.95 13.17 -5.12
N TYR A 13 2.87 12.67 -4.30
CA TYR A 13 3.41 11.32 -4.47
C TYR A 13 2.32 10.26 -4.39
N LEU A 14 1.46 10.33 -3.39
CA LEU A 14 0.37 9.37 -3.18
C LEU A 14 -0.65 9.42 -4.33
N ILE A 15 -1.10 10.60 -4.75
CA ILE A 15 -2.05 10.75 -5.87
C ILE A 15 -1.45 10.24 -7.19
N ASN A 16 -0.15 10.46 -7.41
CA ASN A 16 0.55 9.98 -8.61
C ASN A 16 0.68 8.45 -8.70
N THR A 17 0.35 7.70 -7.64
CA THR A 17 0.23 6.23 -7.72
C THR A 17 -0.96 5.79 -8.57
N LYS A 18 -1.91 6.70 -8.88
CA LYS A 18 -3.09 6.46 -9.71
C LYS A 18 -3.85 5.22 -9.22
N SER A 19 -4.28 4.35 -10.13
CA SER A 19 -5.02 3.12 -9.84
C SER A 19 -4.17 1.93 -9.39
N LYS A 20 -2.87 2.13 -9.11
CA LYS A 20 -2.00 1.02 -8.66
C LYS A 20 -2.44 0.53 -7.28
N ILE A 21 -2.32 -0.78 -7.08
CA ILE A 21 -2.46 -1.41 -5.77
C ILE A 21 -1.18 -1.15 -4.98
N LEU A 22 -1.31 -0.56 -3.80
CA LEU A 22 -0.18 -0.30 -2.90
C LEU A 22 -0.04 -1.45 -1.92
N VAL A 23 1.16 -1.99 -1.77
CA VAL A 23 1.45 -3.13 -0.89
C VAL A 23 2.65 -2.87 0.00
N LYS A 24 2.63 -3.41 1.22
CA LYS A 24 3.81 -3.49 2.10
C LYS A 24 4.39 -4.91 2.05
N THR A 25 5.66 -5.00 1.64
CA THR A 25 6.33 -6.28 1.32
C THR A 25 7.27 -6.72 2.46
N ASN A 26 6.68 -7.09 3.59
CA ASN A 26 7.42 -7.71 4.69
C ASN A 26 6.92 -9.15 4.87
N GLY A 27 7.81 -10.13 4.69
CA GLY A 27 7.49 -11.56 4.77
C GLY A 27 7.02 -12.04 6.15
N TYR A 28 7.16 -11.21 7.18
CA TYR A 28 6.69 -11.49 8.55
C TYR A 28 5.49 -10.64 8.97
N ASP A 29 4.96 -9.80 8.07
CA ASP A 29 3.84 -8.91 8.35
C ASP A 29 2.58 -9.36 7.59
N PHE A 30 1.75 -10.13 8.30
CA PHE A 30 0.52 -10.69 7.77
C PHE A 30 -0.72 -9.79 7.98
N ILE A 31 -0.60 -8.67 8.72
CA ILE A 31 -1.75 -7.79 9.01
C ILE A 31 -1.62 -6.50 8.20
N TRP A 32 -0.50 -5.80 8.33
CA TRP A 32 -0.29 -4.52 7.65
C TRP A 32 0.31 -4.68 6.26
N GLY A 33 0.93 -5.83 5.97
CA GLY A 33 1.51 -6.18 4.68
C GLY A 33 0.89 -7.42 4.05
N ILE A 34 1.44 -7.82 2.90
CA ILE A 34 0.97 -8.98 2.12
C ILE A 34 1.57 -10.31 2.59
N GLY A 35 2.42 -10.30 3.63
CA GLY A 35 3.07 -11.51 4.15
C GLY A 35 4.11 -12.14 3.22
N LEU A 36 4.62 -11.38 2.24
CA LEU A 36 5.68 -11.80 1.32
C LEU A 36 6.83 -10.80 1.32
N ALA A 37 8.06 -11.30 1.13
CA ALA A 37 9.24 -10.46 0.90
C ALA A 37 9.18 -9.85 -0.50
N LYS A 38 9.90 -8.74 -0.73
CA LYS A 38 9.87 -8.00 -2.00
C LYS A 38 10.33 -8.83 -3.20
N ASP A 39 11.21 -9.80 -2.96
CA ASP A 39 11.85 -10.69 -3.91
C ASP A 39 11.19 -12.07 -4.01
N ASP A 40 10.05 -12.27 -3.32
CA ASP A 40 9.26 -13.50 -3.45
C ASP A 40 8.69 -13.61 -4.87
N GLU A 41 8.78 -14.80 -5.47
CA GLU A 41 8.26 -15.08 -6.82
C GLU A 41 6.75 -14.84 -6.96
N ASN A 42 6.01 -14.87 -5.85
CA ASN A 42 4.57 -14.69 -5.80
C ASN A 42 4.15 -13.24 -5.52
N ILE A 43 5.10 -12.28 -5.50
CA ILE A 43 4.85 -10.89 -5.11
C ILE A 43 3.71 -10.23 -5.92
N ASP A 44 3.65 -10.51 -7.22
CA ASP A 44 2.67 -9.94 -8.13
C ASP A 44 1.38 -10.77 -8.24
N ASN A 45 1.22 -11.83 -7.44
CA ASN A 45 0.02 -12.67 -7.42
C ASN A 45 -0.78 -12.49 -6.12
N PRO A 46 -1.84 -11.64 -6.12
CA PRO A 46 -2.67 -11.41 -4.94
C PRO A 46 -3.31 -12.66 -4.35
N LEU A 47 -3.54 -13.70 -5.15
CA LEU A 47 -4.11 -14.98 -4.67
C LEU A 47 -3.12 -15.80 -3.84
N LYS A 48 -1.84 -15.42 -3.85
CA LYS A 48 -0.76 -16.06 -3.09
C LYS A 48 -0.30 -15.25 -1.89
N TRP A 49 -0.82 -14.02 -1.75
CA TRP A 49 -0.54 -13.20 -0.58
C TRP A 49 -1.09 -13.88 0.68
N ARG A 50 -0.31 -13.78 1.75
CA ARG A 50 -0.62 -14.42 3.03
C ARG A 50 -1.09 -13.41 4.08
N GLY A 51 -1.05 -12.12 3.75
CA GLY A 51 -1.40 -11.04 4.65
C GLY A 51 -2.44 -10.08 4.10
N ASP A 52 -3.06 -9.33 5.02
CA ASP A 52 -4.26 -8.52 4.75
C ASP A 52 -3.96 -7.19 4.07
N ASN A 53 -2.70 -6.74 4.02
CA ASN A 53 -2.30 -5.47 3.41
C ASN A 53 -3.11 -4.25 3.88
N LEU A 54 -3.50 -4.20 5.16
CA LEU A 54 -4.34 -3.11 5.69
C LEU A 54 -3.71 -1.72 5.46
N LEU A 55 -2.38 -1.60 5.52
CA LEU A 55 -1.71 -0.34 5.25
C LEU A 55 -1.91 0.12 3.81
N GLY A 56 -1.79 -0.81 2.86
CA GLY A 56 -2.05 -0.55 1.44
C GLY A 56 -3.46 -0.03 1.21
N PHE A 57 -4.46 -0.70 1.80
CA PHE A 57 -5.86 -0.26 1.73
C PHE A 57 -6.08 1.12 2.33
N ILE A 58 -5.51 1.41 3.51
CA ILE A 58 -5.62 2.74 4.12
C ILE A 58 -4.99 3.81 3.22
N LEU A 59 -3.82 3.54 2.62
CA LEU A 59 -3.18 4.50 1.72
C LEU A 59 -4.01 4.75 0.45
N MET A 60 -4.63 3.72 -0.10
CA MET A 60 -5.53 3.86 -1.26
C MET A 60 -6.80 4.62 -0.89
N ASN A 61 -7.41 4.35 0.27
CA ASN A 61 -8.55 5.15 0.76
C ASN A 61 -8.16 6.62 0.98
N VAL A 62 -6.98 6.87 1.56
CA VAL A 62 -6.48 8.24 1.75
C VAL A 62 -6.21 8.93 0.41
N ARG A 63 -5.71 8.21 -0.59
CA ARG A 63 -5.55 8.73 -1.96
C ARG A 63 -6.91 9.17 -2.50
N ASP A 64 -7.92 8.31 -2.42
CA ASP A 64 -9.23 8.55 -3.02
C ASP A 64 -9.96 9.74 -2.39
N VAL A 65 -9.78 10.01 -1.10
CA VAL A 65 -10.33 11.19 -0.42
C VAL A 65 -9.55 12.48 -0.75
N LEU A 66 -8.28 12.38 -1.14
CA LEU A 66 -7.40 13.53 -1.38
C LEU A 66 -7.30 13.95 -2.85
N SER A 67 -7.68 13.06 -3.76
CA SER A 67 -7.84 13.27 -5.21
C SER A 67 -8.98 14.23 -5.51
#